data_AF-A0A7J9F492-F1
#
_entry.id   AF-A0A7J9F492-F1
#
_cell.length_a   1.000
_cell.length_b   1.000
_cell.length_c   1.000
_cell.angle_alpha   90.00
_cell.angle_beta   90.00
_cell.angle_gamma   90.00
#
_symmetry.space_group_name_H-M   'P 1'
#
loop_
_entity.id
_entity.type
_entity.pdbx_description
1 polymer ?
#
loop_
_entity_poly.entity_id
_entity_poly.type
_entity_poly.pdbx_seq_one_letter_code
_entity_poly.pdbx_strand_id
1 'polypeptide(L)'
;MAVAGEALKTNITTLGPLVLPMSEQLLFFVALVARKVLKMKIKPYIPYFKLAFEHFCIHAGGRAVLDELEKNLDLTDWHMEPLRMTLYRFGNTSSSSLRYELAYSEAKGRIRRGDRTWQIAFGSGFKCNSTVWKALKTINPAKEKSPWIDEIDEFPVHVPGVANIASSSKS
;
A
#
# COMPACT_ATOMS: atom_id res chain seq x y z
N MET A 1 -1.43 -15.93 8.42
CA MET A 1 -1.48 -14.50 8.06
C MET A 1 -2.00 -13.56 9.18
N ALA A 2 -2.49 -14.06 10.32
CA ALA A 2 -2.99 -13.21 11.42
C ALA A 2 -1.96 -12.25 12.03
N VAL A 3 -0.68 -12.66 12.12
CA VAL A 3 0.37 -11.85 12.75
C VAL A 3 0.73 -10.60 11.93
N ALA A 4 0.75 -10.72 10.60
CA ALA A 4 1.00 -9.57 9.71
C ALA A 4 -0.12 -8.53 9.80
N GLY A 5 -1.37 -8.98 9.88
CA GLY A 5 -2.53 -8.10 10.05
C GLY A 5 -2.52 -7.35 11.39
N GLU A 6 -2.17 -8.01 12.50
CA GLU A 6 -2.04 -7.34 13.80
C GLU A 6 -0.86 -6.36 13.85
N ALA A 7 0.27 -6.69 13.21
CA ALA A 7 1.40 -5.76 13.09
C ALA A 7 1.05 -4.52 12.26
N LEU A 8 0.35 -4.71 11.13
CA LEU A 8 -0.18 -3.62 10.32
C LEU A 8 -1.13 -2.74 11.13
N LYS A 9 -2.10 -3.35 11.81
CA LYS A 9 -3.09 -2.64 12.63
C LYS A 9 -2.44 -1.82 13.73
N THR A 10 -1.40 -2.35 14.38
CA THR A 10 -0.60 -1.62 15.38
C THR A 10 0.12 -0.44 14.77
N ASN A 11 0.75 -0.63 13.60
CA ASN A 11 1.41 0.44 12.86
C ASN A 11 0.43 1.55 12.46
N ILE A 12 -0.70 1.18 11.86
CA ILE A 12 -1.79 2.08 11.44
C ILE A 12 -2.33 2.88 12.63
N THR A 13 -2.56 2.22 13.77
CA THR A 13 -3.08 2.89 14.98
C THR A 13 -2.07 3.89 15.55
N THR A 14 -0.78 3.63 15.39
CA THR A 14 0.30 4.53 15.81
C THR A 14 0.49 5.70 14.83
N LEU A 15 0.38 5.43 13.53
CA LEU A 15 0.57 6.43 12.48
C LEU A 15 -0.64 7.35 12.34
N GLY A 16 -1.85 6.84 12.53
CA GLY A 16 -3.11 7.56 12.33
C GLY A 16 -3.14 8.96 12.95
N PRO A 17 -2.85 9.13 14.26
CA PRO A 17 -2.83 10.44 14.91
C PRO A 17 -1.83 11.46 14.33
N LEU A 18 -0.80 11.00 13.62
CA LEU A 18 0.25 11.86 13.06
C LEU A 18 -0.09 12.35 11.64
N VAL A 19 -0.95 11.64 10.93
CA VAL A 19 -1.14 11.84 9.47
C VAL A 19 -2.58 12.14 9.08
N LEU A 20 -3.55 11.67 9.87
CA LEU A 20 -4.97 11.87 9.57
C LEU A 20 -5.46 13.24 10.05
N PRO A 21 -6.46 13.83 9.37
CA PRO A 21 -7.12 15.04 9.85
C PRO A 21 -7.84 14.79 11.18
N MET A 22 -7.99 15.86 12.00
CA MET A 22 -8.62 15.75 13.33
C MET A 22 -10.03 15.15 13.29
N SER A 23 -10.79 15.37 12.21
CA SER A 23 -12.14 14.79 12.04
C SER A 23 -12.12 13.26 12.03
N GLU A 24 -11.18 12.66 11.30
CA GLU A 24 -10.99 11.20 11.23
C GLU A 24 -10.47 10.65 12.56
N GLN A 25 -9.59 11.40 13.23
CA GLN A 25 -9.08 11.02 14.55
C GLN A 25 -10.21 10.99 15.60
N LEU A 26 -11.11 11.98 15.57
CA LEU A 26 -12.27 12.04 16.47
C LEU A 26 -13.22 10.87 16.22
N LEU A 27 -13.54 10.57 14.95
CA LEU A 27 -14.38 9.43 14.57
C LEU A 27 -13.79 8.11 15.07
N PHE A 28 -12.49 7.90 14.84
CA PHE A 28 -11.78 6.72 15.33
C PHE A 28 -11.81 6.63 16.87
N PHE A 29 -11.54 7.74 17.55
CA PHE A 29 -11.53 7.79 19.01
C PHE A 29 -12.92 7.50 19.60
N VAL A 30 -13.98 8.12 19.08
CA VAL A 30 -15.36 7.88 19.50
C VAL A 30 -15.75 6.42 19.27
N ALA A 31 -15.42 5.84 18.11
CA ALA A 31 -15.68 4.43 17.83
C ALA A 31 -14.92 3.51 18.80
N LEU A 32 -13.68 3.86 19.14
CA LEU A 32 -12.86 3.11 20.10
C LEU A 32 -13.45 3.18 21.52
N VAL A 33 -13.89 4.35 21.98
CA VAL A 33 -14.54 4.54 23.29
C VAL A 33 -15.87 3.79 23.35
N ALA A 34 -16.72 3.92 22.33
CA ALA A 34 -18.00 3.21 22.26
C ALA A 34 -17.83 1.68 22.33
N ARG A 35 -16.78 1.16 21.69
CA ARG A 35 -16.50 -0.28 21.71
C ARG A 35 -15.85 -0.73 23.03
N LYS A 36 -14.85 -0.01 23.52
CA LYS A 36 -14.00 -0.47 24.64
C LYS A 36 -14.57 -0.10 26.01
N VAL A 37 -15.16 1.09 26.13
CA VAL A 37 -15.73 1.61 27.39
C VAL A 37 -17.22 1.29 27.47
N LEU A 38 -17.98 1.59 26.41
CA LEU A 38 -19.43 1.36 26.40
C LEU A 38 -19.82 -0.09 26.01
N LYS A 39 -18.83 -0.94 25.68
CA LYS A 39 -19.03 -2.35 25.26
C LYS A 39 -20.06 -2.55 24.15
N MET A 40 -20.27 -1.54 23.30
CA MET A 40 -21.22 -1.62 22.19
C MET A 40 -20.68 -2.55 21.10
N LYS A 41 -21.55 -3.39 20.53
CA LYS A 41 -21.22 -4.31 19.42
C LYS A 41 -21.16 -3.54 18.09
N ILE A 42 -20.20 -2.64 17.95
CA ILE A 42 -19.96 -1.86 16.73
C ILE A 42 -18.73 -2.41 16.01
N LYS A 43 -18.76 -2.46 14.68
CA LYS A 43 -17.59 -2.84 13.88
C LYS A 43 -16.46 -1.83 14.12
N PRO A 44 -15.19 -2.27 14.23
CA PRO A 44 -14.07 -1.34 14.30
C PRO A 44 -14.07 -0.38 13.10
N TYR A 45 -13.95 0.91 13.39
CA TYR A 45 -13.79 1.94 12.38
C TYR A 45 -12.36 1.93 11.86
N ILE A 46 -12.20 1.82 10.55
CA ILE A 46 -10.90 1.93 9.87
C ILE A 46 -10.83 3.35 9.30
N PRO A 47 -9.89 4.19 9.75
CA PRO A 47 -9.77 5.55 9.24
C PRO A 47 -9.50 5.57 7.74
N TYR A 48 -9.98 6.60 7.07
CA TYR A 48 -9.83 6.70 5.62
C TYR A 48 -8.47 7.29 5.24
N PHE A 49 -7.45 6.43 5.12
CA PHE A 49 -6.05 6.83 4.86
C PHE A 49 -5.82 7.54 3.52
N LYS A 50 -6.73 7.41 2.56
CA LYS A 50 -6.70 8.14 1.28
C LYS A 50 -6.86 9.66 1.46
N LEU A 51 -7.34 10.14 2.62
CA LEU A 51 -7.33 11.59 2.95
C LEU A 51 -5.93 12.09 3.32
N ALA A 52 -5.10 11.21 3.85
CA ALA A 52 -3.75 11.54 4.31
C ALA A 52 -2.69 11.30 3.23
N PHE A 53 -2.95 10.39 2.28
CA PHE A 53 -1.97 9.96 1.28
C PHE A 53 -2.59 9.85 -0.10
N GLU A 54 -1.88 10.43 -1.07
CA GLU A 54 -2.21 10.36 -2.49
C GLU A 54 -1.62 9.11 -3.14
N HIS A 55 -0.47 8.62 -2.64
CA HIS A 55 0.23 7.46 -3.20
C HIS A 55 0.58 6.43 -2.12
N PHE A 56 0.50 5.15 -2.48
CA PHE A 56 0.81 4.04 -1.59
C PHE A 56 1.89 3.18 -2.24
N CYS A 57 2.93 2.87 -1.48
CA CYS A 57 3.95 1.91 -1.84
C CYS A 57 4.02 0.87 -0.72
N ILE A 58 3.76 -0.39 -1.02
CA ILE A 58 3.70 -1.43 -0.02
C ILE A 58 4.54 -2.62 -0.45
N HIS A 59 5.61 -2.85 0.30
CA HIS A 59 6.44 -4.01 0.12
C HIS A 59 5.66 -5.25 0.54
N ALA A 60 5.26 -6.04 -0.45
CA ALA A 60 4.63 -7.32 -0.25
C ALA A 60 5.62 -8.45 -0.50
N GLY A 61 5.71 -9.37 0.47
CA GLY A 61 6.44 -10.62 0.30
C GLY A 61 5.89 -11.49 -0.86
N GLY A 62 4.64 -11.25 -1.25
CA GLY A 62 3.95 -11.87 -2.37
C GLY A 62 2.51 -11.38 -2.48
N ARG A 63 1.79 -11.81 -3.52
CA ARG A 63 0.45 -11.34 -3.87
C ARG A 63 -0.57 -11.39 -2.73
N ALA A 64 -0.56 -12.46 -1.94
CA ALA A 64 -1.52 -12.64 -0.84
C ALA A 64 -1.44 -11.51 0.20
N VAL A 65 -0.26 -10.89 0.37
CA VAL A 65 -0.07 -9.74 1.27
C VAL A 65 -0.64 -8.47 0.65
N LEU A 66 -0.54 -8.29 -0.67
CA LEU A 66 -1.17 -7.17 -1.38
C LEU A 66 -2.70 -7.24 -1.30
N ASP A 67 -3.29 -8.41 -1.56
CA ASP A 67 -4.75 -8.58 -1.55
C ASP A 67 -5.34 -8.37 -0.14
N GLU A 68 -4.59 -8.75 0.90
CA GLU A 68 -4.98 -8.49 2.29
C GLU A 68 -4.94 -6.99 2.61
N LEU A 69 -3.92 -6.27 2.12
CA LEU A 69 -3.78 -4.83 2.35
C LEU A 69 -4.81 -4.01 1.60
N GLU A 70 -5.09 -4.40 0.36
CA GLU A 70 -6.17 -3.82 -0.45
C GLU A 70 -7.49 -3.84 0.30
N LYS A 71 -7.84 -4.99 0.90
CA LYS A 71 -9.06 -5.15 1.70
C LYS A 71 -9.04 -4.36 3.01
N ASN A 72 -7.90 -4.36 3.72
CA ASN A 72 -7.80 -3.68 5.03
C ASN A 72 -7.73 -2.16 4.92
N LEU A 73 -7.15 -1.62 3.86
CA LEU A 73 -7.00 -0.18 3.62
C LEU A 73 -8.01 0.37 2.60
N ASP A 74 -8.89 -0.50 2.09
CA ASP A 74 -9.88 -0.19 1.04
C ASP A 74 -9.20 0.42 -0.21
N LEU A 75 -8.01 -0.03 -0.61
CA LEU A 75 -7.29 0.59 -1.72
C LEU A 75 -8.01 0.33 -3.06
N THR A 76 -8.00 1.33 -3.94
CA THR A 76 -8.56 1.19 -5.29
C THR A 76 -7.55 0.59 -6.26
N ASP A 77 -8.01 0.06 -7.39
CA ASP A 77 -7.13 -0.49 -8.43
C ASP A 77 -6.05 0.50 -8.89
N TRP A 78 -6.36 1.80 -8.92
CA TRP A 78 -5.40 2.85 -9.26
C TRP A 78 -4.21 2.90 -8.28
N HIS A 79 -4.48 2.70 -6.98
CA HIS A 79 -3.44 2.60 -5.96
C HIS A 79 -2.73 1.26 -6.01
N MET A 80 -3.42 0.17 -6.36
CA MET A 80 -2.86 -1.18 -6.41
C MET A 80 -2.00 -1.45 -7.65
N GLU A 81 -2.21 -0.68 -8.72
CA GLU A 81 -1.52 -0.85 -10.01
C GLU A 81 0.02 -0.79 -9.87
N PRO A 82 0.64 0.23 -9.25
CA PRO A 82 2.09 0.26 -9.09
C PRO A 82 2.65 -0.96 -8.35
N LEU A 83 1.92 -1.46 -7.35
CA LEU A 83 2.33 -2.62 -6.54
C LEU A 83 2.24 -3.91 -7.34
N ARG A 84 1.11 -4.13 -8.02
CA ARG A 84 0.88 -5.33 -8.84
C ARG A 84 1.83 -5.37 -10.03
N MET A 85 2.06 -4.25 -10.71
CA MET A 85 2.98 -4.18 -11.86
C MET A 85 4.43 -4.35 -11.42
N THR A 86 4.84 -3.75 -10.30
CA THR A 86 6.18 -3.97 -9.73
C THR A 86 6.40 -5.43 -9.38
N LEU A 87 5.45 -6.05 -8.66
CA LEU A 87 5.54 -7.45 -8.30
C LEU A 87 5.51 -8.38 -9.53
N TYR A 88 4.73 -8.03 -10.56
CA TYR A 88 4.67 -8.79 -11.81
C TYR A 88 6.00 -8.76 -12.57
N ARG A 89 6.57 -7.56 -12.76
CA ARG A 89 7.77 -7.37 -13.58
C ARG A 89 9.04 -7.83 -12.86
N PHE A 90 9.23 -7.39 -11.62
CA PHE A 90 10.48 -7.55 -10.89
C PHE A 90 10.43 -8.65 -9.84
N GLY A 91 9.25 -9.18 -9.54
CA GLY A 91 9.06 -10.06 -8.40
C GLY A 91 9.30 -9.34 -7.08
N ASN A 92 9.53 -10.13 -6.03
CA ASN A 92 9.89 -9.61 -4.73
C ASN A 92 11.39 -9.30 -4.68
N THR A 93 11.74 -8.02 -4.80
CA THR A 93 13.12 -7.53 -4.72
C THR A 93 13.48 -7.05 -3.31
N SER A 94 12.86 -7.65 -2.29
CA SER A 94 13.01 -7.26 -0.89
C SER A 94 12.67 -5.77 -0.69
N SER A 95 13.35 -5.08 0.23
CA SER A 95 13.13 -3.67 0.55
C SER A 95 13.18 -2.71 -0.64
N SER A 96 13.90 -3.07 -1.72
CA SER A 96 13.99 -2.23 -2.92
C SER A 96 12.69 -2.15 -3.73
N SER A 97 11.73 -3.07 -3.49
CA SER A 97 10.41 -3.07 -4.14
C SER A 97 9.69 -1.73 -4.00
N LEU A 98 9.77 -1.12 -2.80
CA LEU A 98 9.16 0.20 -2.54
C LEU A 98 9.66 1.30 -3.46
N ARG A 99 10.93 1.23 -3.87
CA ARG A 99 11.53 2.23 -4.76
C ARG A 99 11.10 1.99 -6.20
N TYR A 100 10.95 0.73 -6.61
CA TYR A 100 10.39 0.40 -7.92
C TYR A 100 8.93 0.80 -8.06
N GLU A 101 8.13 0.64 -7.00
CA GLU A 101 6.72 1.08 -6.95
C GLU A 101 6.59 2.61 -7.04
N LEU A 102 7.45 3.34 -6.32
CA LEU A 102 7.51 4.79 -6.41
C LEU A 102 7.96 5.23 -7.81
N ALA A 103 9.01 4.61 -8.35
CA ALA A 103 9.52 4.90 -9.69
C ALA A 103 8.50 4.60 -10.80
N TYR A 104 7.61 3.62 -10.59
CA TYR A 104 6.49 3.35 -11.48
C TYR A 104 5.50 4.52 -11.47
N SER A 105 5.14 5.01 -10.28
CA SER A 105 4.23 6.15 -10.11
C SER A 105 4.82 7.44 -10.69
N GLU A 106 6.13 7.64 -10.53
CA GLU A 106 6.89 8.72 -11.15
C GLU A 106 6.90 8.61 -12.68
N ALA A 107 7.15 7.41 -13.23
CA ALA A 107 7.15 7.16 -14.68
C ALA A 107 5.76 7.36 -15.31
N LYS A 108 4.68 7.01 -14.60
CA LYS A 108 3.30 7.34 -15.02
C LYS A 108 2.94 8.83 -14.86
N GLY A 109 3.84 9.66 -14.37
CA GLY A 109 3.60 11.09 -14.15
C GLY A 109 2.54 11.37 -13.08
N ARG A 110 2.35 10.44 -12.13
CA ARG A 110 1.31 10.55 -11.08
C ARG A 110 1.73 11.45 -9.94
N ILE A 111 3.04 11.59 -9.69
CA ILE A 111 3.58 12.35 -8.54
C ILE A 111 3.60 13.86 -8.83
N ARG A 112 2.82 14.62 -8.05
CA ARG A 112 2.77 16.09 -8.09
C ARG A 112 3.40 16.70 -6.85
N ARG A 113 3.85 17.96 -6.96
CA ARG A 113 4.37 18.72 -5.82
C ARG A 113 3.30 18.82 -4.73
N GLY A 114 3.67 18.44 -3.51
CA GLY A 114 2.80 18.46 -2.34
C GLY A 114 2.15 17.11 -2.01
N ASP A 115 2.11 16.18 -2.97
CA ASP A 115 1.59 14.83 -2.77
C ASP A 115 2.34 14.11 -1.66
N ARG A 116 1.63 13.26 -0.92
CA ARG A 116 2.17 12.44 0.15
C ARG A 116 2.14 10.98 -0.26
N THR A 117 3.29 10.34 -0.09
CA THR A 117 3.46 8.92 -0.37
C THR A 117 3.68 8.18 0.93
N TRP A 118 2.87 7.16 1.17
CA TRP A 118 3.06 6.26 2.29
C TRP A 118 3.76 4.98 1.86
N GLN A 119 4.94 4.74 2.42
CA GLN A 119 5.69 3.51 2.28
C GLN A 119 5.45 2.59 3.47
N ILE A 120 5.02 1.36 3.20
CA ILE A 120 4.80 0.32 4.21
C ILE A 120 5.69 -0.87 3.88
N ALA A 121 6.49 -1.33 4.84
CA ALA A 121 7.29 -2.53 4.66
C ALA A 121 7.06 -3.56 5.76
N PHE A 122 6.98 -4.83 5.35
CA PHE A 122 6.98 -5.99 6.24
C PHE A 122 8.37 -6.65 6.23
N GLY A 123 9.01 -6.70 7.39
CA GLY A 123 10.31 -7.36 7.58
C GLY A 123 10.20 -8.74 8.23
N SER A 124 11.34 -9.40 8.39
CA SER A 124 11.44 -10.66 9.15
C SER A 124 10.93 -10.47 10.59
N GLY A 125 10.16 -11.44 11.08
CA GLY A 125 9.49 -11.36 12.38
C GLY A 125 8.19 -10.55 12.40
N PHE A 126 7.53 -10.36 11.25
CA PHE A 126 6.27 -9.63 11.10
C PHE A 126 6.32 -8.18 11.63
N LYS A 127 7.48 -7.54 11.58
CA LYS A 127 7.61 -6.11 11.88
C LYS A 127 7.07 -5.31 10.70
N CYS A 128 6.17 -4.37 10.99
CA CYS A 128 5.61 -3.46 9.99
C CYS A 128 6.17 -2.06 10.25
N ASN A 129 6.89 -1.51 9.28
CA ASN A 129 7.46 -0.16 9.35
C ASN A 129 6.79 0.75 8.32
N SER A 130 6.58 2.01 8.72
CA SER A 130 5.94 3.03 7.89
C SER A 130 6.85 4.24 7.72
N THR A 131 6.93 4.78 6.51
CA THR A 131 7.56 6.07 6.22
C THR A 131 6.63 6.91 5.37
N VAL A 132 6.51 8.19 5.72
CA VAL A 132 5.69 9.16 4.97
C VAL A 132 6.62 10.15 4.28
N TRP A 133 6.42 10.31 2.99
CA TRP A 133 7.16 11.23 2.15
C TRP A 133 6.24 12.34 1.65
N LYS A 134 6.79 13.52 1.41
CA LYS A 134 6.10 14.62 0.72
C LYS A 134 6.90 15.01 -0.52
N ALA A 135 6.25 14.99 -1.67
CA ALA A 135 6.85 15.38 -2.93
C ALA A 135 7.18 16.88 -2.92
N LEU A 136 8.47 17.20 -3.05
CA LEU A 136 8.95 18.60 -3.06
C LEU A 136 8.82 19.27 -4.43
N LYS A 137 8.75 18.47 -5.49
CA LYS A 137 8.57 18.89 -6.88
C LYS A 137 7.57 17.98 -7.59
N THR A 138 6.94 18.50 -8.64
CA THR A 138 6.18 17.68 -9.60
C THR A 138 7.18 16.95 -10.48
N ILE A 139 6.98 15.64 -10.64
CA ILE A 139 7.87 14.81 -11.43
C ILE A 139 7.42 14.84 -12.88
N ASN A 140 8.35 15.15 -13.79
CA ASN A 140 8.11 15.06 -15.23
C ASN A 140 8.77 13.78 -15.75
N PRO A 141 7.99 12.77 -16.19
CA PRO A 141 8.52 11.50 -16.67
C PRO A 141 9.60 11.67 -17.76
N ALA A 142 9.44 12.64 -18.65
CA ALA A 142 10.37 12.87 -19.76
C ALA A 142 11.76 13.38 -19.32
N LYS A 143 11.92 13.81 -18.07
CA LYS A 143 13.18 14.35 -17.53
C LYS A 143 13.85 13.43 -16.51
N GLU A 144 13.18 12.38 -16.08
CA GLU A 144 13.70 11.47 -15.06
C GLU A 144 14.29 10.21 -15.70
N LYS A 145 15.28 9.61 -15.04
CA LYS A 145 15.79 8.28 -15.39
C LYS A 145 15.08 7.27 -14.48
N SER A 146 14.18 6.48 -15.06
CA SER A 146 13.41 5.47 -14.32
C SER A 146 13.68 4.07 -14.90
N PRO A 147 13.74 3.02 -14.07
CA PRO A 147 13.83 1.64 -14.56
C PRO A 147 12.63 1.22 -15.40
N TRP A 148 11.56 2.02 -15.44
CA TRP A 148 10.35 1.78 -16.22
C TRP A 148 10.29 2.55 -17.54
N ILE A 149 11.19 3.50 -17.81
CA ILE A 149 10.97 4.52 -18.84
C ILE A 149 10.75 3.97 -20.25
N ASP A 150 11.40 2.85 -20.59
CA ASP A 150 11.35 2.27 -21.93
C ASP A 150 10.09 1.42 -22.20
N GLU A 151 9.39 1.02 -21.14
CA GLU A 151 8.30 0.03 -21.21
C GLU A 151 7.06 0.45 -20.40
N ILE A 152 7.06 1.62 -19.76
CA ILE A 152 5.97 2.06 -18.88
C ILE A 152 4.63 2.13 -19.61
N ASP A 153 4.64 2.39 -20.91
CA ASP A 153 3.45 2.48 -21.76
C ASP A 153 2.81 1.11 -22.02
N GLU A 154 3.53 0.00 -21.81
CA GLU A 154 3.00 -1.37 -21.93
C GLU A 154 2.21 -1.80 -20.68
N PHE A 155 2.27 -1.02 -19.60
CA PHE A 155 1.55 -1.28 -18.36
C PHE A 155 0.31 -0.38 -18.23
N PRO A 156 -0.76 -0.83 -17.53
CA PRO A 156 -0.86 -2.10 -16.81
C PRO A 156 -1.18 -3.29 -17.72
N VAL A 157 -0.57 -4.43 -17.42
CA VAL A 157 -0.94 -5.71 -18.03
C VAL A 157 -2.00 -6.42 -17.19
N HIS A 158 -2.79 -7.29 -17.82
CA HIS A 158 -3.75 -8.11 -17.09
C HIS A 158 -3.02 -9.18 -16.26
N VAL A 159 -3.10 -9.10 -14.93
CA VAL A 159 -2.54 -10.11 -14.01
C VAL A 159 -3.69 -11.00 -13.51
N PRO A 160 -3.79 -12.27 -13.95
CA PRO A 160 -4.92 -13.15 -13.61
C PRO A 160 -5.06 -13.32 -12.10
N GLY A 161 -6.28 -13.30 -11.57
CA GLY A 161 -6.62 -13.39 -10.12
C GLY A 161 -5.99 -14.56 -9.35
N VAL A 162 -5.90 -15.72 -10.00
CA VAL A 162 -5.46 -16.99 -9.42
C VAL A 162 -4.79 -17.82 -10.51
N ALA A 163 -3.55 -18.24 -10.31
CA ALA A 163 -2.98 -19.33 -11.11
C ALA A 163 -3.47 -20.64 -10.49
N ASN A 164 -4.40 -21.33 -11.15
CA ASN A 164 -4.63 -22.74 -10.86
C ASN A 164 -3.35 -23.47 -11.24
N ILE A 165 -2.57 -23.87 -10.25
CA ILE A 165 -1.47 -24.81 -10.47
C ILE A 165 -2.15 -26.11 -10.87
N ALA A 166 -2.31 -26.35 -12.17
CA ALA A 166 -2.69 -27.65 -12.66
C ALA A 166 -1.65 -28.63 -12.14
N SER A 167 -2.07 -29.52 -11.24
CA SER A 167 -1.24 -30.62 -10.76
C SER A 167 -0.79 -31.40 -11.98
N SER A 168 0.49 -31.27 -12.33
CA SER A 168 1.17 -32.16 -13.25
C SER A 168 1.04 -33.57 -12.66
N SER A 169 0.06 -34.33 -13.16
CA SER A 169 0.00 -35.76 -12.99
C SER A 169 1.22 -36.33 -13.69
N LYS A 170 2.25 -36.70 -12.92
CA LYS A 170 3.31 -37.56 -13.43
C LYS A 170 2.69 -38.94 -13.63
N SER A 171 2.63 -39.36 -14.89
CA SER A 171 2.47 -40.76 -15.31
C SER A 171 3.67 -41.59 -14.90
#